data_AF-A0A946Z1S4-F1
#
_entry.id   AF-A0A946Z1S4-F1
#
_cell.length_a   1.000
_cell.length_b   1.000
_cell.length_c   1.000
_cell.angle_alpha   90.00
_cell.angle_beta   90.00
_cell.angle_gamma   90.00
#
_symmetry.space_group_name_H-M   'P 1'
#
loop_
_entity.id
_entity.type
_entity.pdbx_description
1 polymer ?
#
loop_
_entity_poly.entity_id
_entity_poly.type
_entity_poly.pdbx_seq_one_letter_code
_entity_poly.pdbx_strand_id
1 'polypeptide(L)' 'AATRALARELRRRRIDVIDARPPHTETGLAGRPITGTAPSMPVGLDPTHVASVIVEAIATGKREIPASDFGP' A
#
# COMPACT_ATOMS: atom_id res chain seq x y z
N ALA A 1 -12.23 5.86 -6.89
CA ALA A 1 -12.74 7.06 -7.61
C ALA A 1 -11.82 8.27 -7.43
N ALA A 2 -11.42 8.62 -6.20
CA ALA A 2 -10.52 9.76 -5.91
C ALA A 2 -9.16 9.67 -6.63
N THR A 3 -8.51 8.50 -6.61
CA THR A 3 -7.19 8.29 -7.23
C THR A 3 -7.17 8.59 -8.74
N ARG A 4 -8.29 8.35 -9.44
CA ARG A 4 -8.43 8.62 -10.88
C ARG A 4 -8.51 10.12 -11.20
N ALA A 5 -9.10 10.92 -10.31
CA ALA A 5 -9.12 12.37 -10.45
C ALA A 5 -7.70 12.93 -10.26
N LEU A 6 -7.02 12.51 -9.19
CA LEU A 6 -5.64 12.91 -8.88
C LEU A 6 -4.67 12.56 -10.03
N ALA A 7 -4.78 11.36 -10.60
CA ALA A 7 -3.96 10.94 -11.74
C ALA A 7 -4.14 11.87 -12.96
N ARG A 8 -5.37 12.33 -13.23
CA ARG A 8 -5.65 13.25 -14.34
C ARG A 8 -5.03 14.63 -14.12
N GLU A 9 -5.11 15.15 -12.91
CA GLU A 9 -4.52 16.45 -12.54
C GLU A 9 -2.99 16.42 -12.63
N LEU A 10 -2.37 15.34 -12.17
CA LEU A 10 -0.92 15.19 -12.10
C LEU A 10 -0.27 14.78 -13.43
N ARG A 11 -1.05 14.33 -14.42
CA ARG A 11 -0.55 13.88 -15.74
C ARG A 11 0.34 14.91 -16.43
N ARG A 12 -0.03 16.19 -16.41
CA ARG A 12 0.76 17.26 -17.06
C ARG A 12 2.14 17.46 -16.42
N ARG A 13 2.29 17.06 -15.16
CA ARG A 13 3.54 17.13 -14.39
C ARG A 13 4.37 15.86 -14.51
N ARG A 14 3.93 14.87 -15.31
CA ARG A 14 4.58 13.55 -15.46
C ARG A 14 4.74 12.82 -14.13
N ILE A 15 3.78 12.97 -13.22
CA ILE A 15 3.75 12.24 -11.96
C ILE A 15 2.80 11.05 -12.10
N ASP A 16 3.31 9.88 -11.75
CA ASP A 16 2.55 8.65 -11.69
C ASP A 16 1.84 8.50 -10.34
N VAL A 17 0.58 8.08 -10.39
CA VAL A 17 -0.23 7.81 -9.20
C VAL A 17 -0.57 6.32 -9.19
N ILE A 18 -0.34 5.67 -8.06
CA ILE A 18 -0.63 4.26 -7.81
C ILE A 18 -1.47 4.16 -6.53
N ASP A 19 -2.54 3.39 -6.59
CA ASP A 19 -3.42 3.09 -5.46
C ASP A 19 -3.10 1.69 -4.93
N ALA A 20 -2.34 1.62 -3.83
CA ALA A 20 -1.98 0.37 -3.16
C ALA A 20 -2.80 0.16 -1.88
N ARG A 21 -3.40 -1.01 -1.73
CA ARG A 21 -4.23 -1.36 -0.56
C ARG A 21 -3.78 -2.67 0.09
N PRO A 22 -2.57 -2.73 0.66
CA PRO A 22 -2.13 -3.92 1.39
C PRO A 22 -2.99 -4.16 2.63
N PRO A 23 -3.22 -5.43 3.02
CA PRO A 23 -3.68 -5.82 4.35
C PRO A 23 -2.75 -5.35 5.48
N HIS A 24 -3.04 -5.76 6.72
CA HIS A 24 -2.14 -5.52 7.85
C HIS A 24 -0.71 -5.98 7.51
N THR A 25 0.26 -5.10 7.74
CA THR A 25 1.67 -5.32 7.41
C THR A 25 2.48 -5.11 8.68
N GLU A 26 3.39 -6.03 8.98
CA GLU A 26 4.20 -6.10 10.21
C GLU A 26 5.33 -5.06 10.25
N THR A 27 4.95 -3.79 10.07
CA THR A 27 5.85 -2.62 10.07
C THR A 27 6.34 -2.22 11.46
N GLY A 28 5.86 -2.89 12.52
CA GLY A 28 6.10 -2.53 13.91
C GLY A 28 5.32 -1.30 14.40
N LEU A 29 4.53 -0.63 13.53
CA LEU A 29 3.73 0.53 13.93
C LEU A 29 2.59 0.17 14.89
N ALA A 30 1.99 -1.01 14.71
CA ALA A 30 0.90 -1.49 15.58
C ALA A 30 1.35 -1.64 17.05
N GLY A 31 2.61 -2.01 17.28
CA GLY A 31 3.18 -2.13 18.63
C GLY A 31 3.65 -0.81 19.25
N ARG A 32 3.50 0.33 18.55
CA ARG A 32 3.97 1.66 19.00
C ARG A 32 2.83 2.70 19.02
N PRO A 33 1.72 2.45 19.75
CA PRO A 33 0.61 3.39 19.80
C PRO A 33 1.01 4.68 20.51
N ILE A 34 0.52 5.82 20.02
CA ILE A 34 0.66 7.13 20.69
C ILE A 34 -0.19 7.18 21.97
N THR A 35 -1.33 6.49 21.96
CA THR A 35 -2.25 6.35 23.09
C THR A 35 -3.02 5.04 23.00
N GLY A 36 -3.44 4.50 24.14
CA GLY A 36 -4.16 3.23 24.26
C GLY A 36 -3.25 2.00 24.18
N THR A 37 -3.87 0.83 24.11
CA THR A 37 -3.20 -0.47 24.00
C THR A 37 -3.37 -1.01 22.59
N ALA A 38 -2.30 -1.55 22.00
CA ALA A 38 -2.37 -2.20 20.70
C ALA A 38 -3.40 -3.35 20.73
N PRO A 39 -4.33 -3.42 19.75
CA PRO A 39 -5.26 -4.54 19.66
C PRO A 39 -4.53 -5.83 19.30
N SER A 40 -5.02 -6.96 19.79
CA SER A 40 -4.56 -8.27 19.33
C SER A 40 -5.01 -8.48 17.89
N MET A 41 -4.06 -8.59 16.96
CA MET A 41 -4.32 -8.85 15.54
C MET A 41 -3.65 -10.17 15.11
N PRO A 42 -4.17 -10.84 14.07
CA PRO A 42 -3.44 -11.91 13.41
C PRO A 42 -2.10 -11.40 12.85
N VAL A 43 -1.16 -12.32 12.64
CA VAL A 43 0.11 -12.03 11.95
C VAL A 43 -0.20 -11.43 10.57
N GLY A 44 0.33 -10.24 10.33
CA GLY A 44 0.24 -9.52 9.07
C GLY A 44 1.25 -9.99 8.04
N LEU A 45 1.26 -9.27 6.92
CA LEU A 45 2.20 -9.50 5.82
C LEU A 45 3.61 -9.04 6.18
N ASP A 46 4.60 -9.71 5.60
CA ASP A 46 5.98 -9.29 5.65
C ASP A 46 6.17 -7.93 4.92
N PRO A 47 6.80 -6.93 5.55
CA PRO A 47 7.02 -5.62 4.93
C PRO A 47 7.84 -5.67 3.64
N THR A 48 8.79 -6.60 3.53
CA THR A 48 9.62 -6.76 2.32
C THR A 48 8.79 -7.28 1.16
N HIS A 49 7.89 -8.23 1.42
CA HIS A 49 6.91 -8.72 0.43
C HIS A 49 5.98 -7.59 -0.04
N VAL A 50 5.42 -6.81 0.87
CA VAL A 50 4.56 -5.67 0.49
C VAL A 50 5.32 -4.65 -0.35
N ALA A 51 6.57 -4.34 0.02
CA ALA A 51 7.42 -3.43 -0.72
C ALA A 51 7.75 -3.95 -2.13
N SER A 52 8.05 -5.25 -2.29
CA SER A 52 8.37 -5.82 -3.59
C SER A 52 7.18 -5.73 -4.57
N VAL A 53 5.97 -6.04 -4.11
CA VAL A 53 4.74 -5.91 -4.92
C VAL A 53 4.51 -4.47 -5.38
N ILE A 54 4.76 -3.48 -4.50
CA ILE A 54 4.63 -2.05 -4.86
C ILE A 54 5.71 -1.64 -5.87
N VAL A 55 6.96 -2.08 -5.68
CA VAL A 55 8.06 -1.78 -6.62
C VAL A 55 7.79 -2.40 -8.00
N GLU A 56 7.27 -3.63 -8.05
CA GLU A 56 6.87 -4.27 -9.30
C GLU A 56 5.75 -3.49 -10.00
N ALA A 57 4.75 -3.00 -9.25
CA ALA A 57 3.71 -2.16 -9.82
C ALA A 57 4.24 -0.85 -10.40
N ILE A 58 5.23 -0.24 -9.74
CA ILE A 58 5.94 0.94 -10.28
C ILE A 58 6.64 0.57 -11.60
N ALA A 59 7.40 -0.52 -11.62
CA ALA A 59 8.16 -0.95 -12.80
C ALA A 59 7.27 -1.31 -14.00
N THR A 60 6.09 -1.89 -13.74
CA THR A 60 5.13 -2.32 -14.77
C THR A 60 4.11 -1.25 -15.15
N GLY A 61 4.09 -0.11 -14.45
CA GLY A 61 3.12 0.96 -14.66
C GLY A 61 1.69 0.62 -14.18
N LYS A 62 1.54 -0.41 -13.33
CA LYS A 62 0.27 -0.82 -12.72
C LYS A 62 -0.25 0.29 -11.80
N ARG A 63 -1.52 0.65 -11.95
CA ARG A 63 -2.13 1.82 -11.28
C ARG A 63 -2.97 1.50 -10.05
N GLU A 64 -3.47 0.27 -9.95
CA GLU A 64 -4.30 -0.19 -8.85
C GLU A 64 -3.74 -1.53 -8.36
N ILE A 65 -3.50 -1.66 -7.06
CA ILE A 65 -3.02 -2.87 -6.38
C ILE A 65 -4.04 -3.18 -5.27
N PRO A 66 -5.10 -3.94 -5.55
CA PRO A 66 -6.06 -4.37 -4.53
C PRO A 66 -5.41 -5.32 -3.51
N ALA A 67 -6.09 -5.51 -2.37
CA ALA A 67 -5.61 -6.39 -1.28
C ALA A 67 -5.34 -7.84 -1.74
N SER A 68 -6.09 -8.33 -2.73
CA SER A 68 -5.91 -9.65 -3.35
C SER A 68 -4.52 -9.85 -3.95
N ASP A 69 -3.86 -8.76 -4.36
CA ASP A 69 -2.57 -8.81 -5.04
C ASP A 69 -1.39 -8.90 -4.05
N PHE A 70 -1.68 -8.82 -2.75
CA PHE A 70 -0.72 -9.01 -1.66
C PHE A 70 -0.87 -10.35 -0.96
N GLY A 71 -1.83 -11.18 -1.40
CA GLY A 71 -1.98 -12.55 -0.92
C GLY A 71 -0.73 -13.40 -1.19
N PRO A 72 -0.63 -14.58 -0.54
CA PRO A 72 0.38 -15.57 -0.90
C PRO A 72 0.24 -16.05 -2.36
#